data_AF-G9ZPQ5-F1
#
_entry.id   AF-G9ZPQ5-F1
#
_cell.length_a   1.000
_cell.length_b   1.000
_cell.length_c   1.000
_cell.angle_alpha   90.00
_cell.angle_beta   90.00
_cell.angle_gamma   90.00
#
_symmetry.space_group_name_H-M   'P 1'
#
loop_
_entity.id
_entity.type
_entity.pdbx_description
1 polymer ?
#
loop_
_entity_poly.entity_id
_entity_poly.type
_entity_poly.pdbx_seq_one_letter_code
_entity_poly.pdbx_strand_id
1 'polypeptide(L)'
;ASDANSAAQAASQAASDANLKAAQAAKDASAAVAKGDKAAAKAASDAASNAASVAKAASDTAAKAGKQASDAASDAKAAANEVAQTVANDAASNAAAHATTAASDAAVAHDAATAASQAASDLGTIVKTNPNDASATAAYQAASDAASDANEQAGKAASAASDAKTQADNAAKAASDAKQATDPASAAKAAMEANAAANEAAVTTAGAAGTALVDQQTASAARQRVINSQAAAAQAAADAAAASRSAAASASAASAALAAASAAAAAKAASDAASAQSQAAANSAAAKHDQPATQASEEDYYTAVKAKAITTSKGLYRYSRKTFKHAKKIGYVKPGTVLHVIGIAKSGSAYRFELGDGSFITSLKSFSRFGHIRTSAYHYDSRGKWIVTGQKGVYEYSGQTFRKAKRVGYLKRGTVLQVKRIVKSGITTRFELTNGHYVTAKKTMVMNVRGKTFKYATPQNVKVVAAHGIFEYKTSNLAKRHRVRSIKRGTHLKVTALITQGNKIRFKITNGNYITADVRMVRFVQTK
;
A
#
# COMPACT_ATOMS: atom_id res chain seq x y z
N ALA A 1 -34.79 41.13 20.97
CA ALA A 1 -35.66 40.93 22.16
C ALA A 1 -35.63 42.15 23.08
N SER A 2 -34.47 42.56 23.59
CA SER A 2 -34.33 43.80 24.39
C SER A 2 -34.92 45.02 23.68
N ASP A 3 -34.51 45.29 22.44
CA ASP A 3 -34.97 46.47 21.69
C ASP A 3 -36.49 46.45 21.42
N ALA A 4 -37.05 45.26 21.17
CA ALA A 4 -38.48 45.08 20.96
C ALA A 4 -39.28 45.27 22.26
N ASN A 5 -38.75 44.82 23.39
CA ASN A 5 -39.33 45.05 24.71
C ASN A 5 -39.26 46.52 25.13
N SER A 6 -38.13 47.19 24.87
CA SER A 6 -37.98 48.64 25.09
C SER A 6 -38.93 49.44 24.20
N ALA A 7 -39.12 49.05 22.94
CA ALA A 7 -40.09 49.68 22.05
C ALA A 7 -41.54 49.45 22.49
N ALA A 8 -41.88 48.26 22.98
CA ALA A 8 -43.20 47.96 23.52
C ALA A 8 -43.50 48.77 24.79
N GLN A 9 -42.53 48.91 25.70
CA GLN A 9 -42.65 49.75 26.89
C GLN A 9 -42.83 51.23 26.53
N ALA A 10 -42.04 51.75 25.58
CA ALA A 10 -42.17 53.14 25.11
C ALA A 10 -43.53 53.41 24.45
N ALA A 11 -44.04 52.47 23.64
CA ALA A 11 -45.36 52.58 23.03
C ALA A 11 -46.49 52.52 24.07
N SER A 12 -46.36 51.65 25.09
CA SER A 12 -47.34 51.53 26.18
C SER A 12 -47.37 52.79 27.06
N GLN A 13 -46.20 53.42 27.29
CA GLN A 13 -46.08 54.69 28.00
C GLN A 13 -46.77 55.82 27.21
N ALA A 14 -46.50 55.92 25.90
CA ALA A 14 -47.12 56.91 25.02
C ALA A 14 -48.65 56.75 24.94
N ALA A 15 -49.16 55.52 24.96
CA ALA A 15 -50.59 55.23 25.03
C ALA A 15 -51.22 55.72 26.34
N SER A 16 -50.53 55.51 27.47
CA SER A 16 -50.97 55.99 28.78
C SER A 16 -51.03 57.52 28.83
N ASP A 17 -49.98 58.20 28.34
CA ASP A 17 -49.92 59.66 28.29
C ASP A 17 -51.00 60.27 27.39
N ALA A 18 -51.28 59.63 26.24
CA ALA A 18 -52.36 60.04 25.35
C ALA A 18 -53.74 59.90 26.02
N ASN A 19 -53.95 58.82 26.77
CA ASN A 19 -55.21 58.57 27.47
C ASN A 19 -55.44 59.59 28.61
N LEU A 20 -54.37 59.98 29.33
CA LEU A 20 -54.43 61.05 30.34
C LEU A 20 -54.79 62.41 29.71
N LYS A 21 -54.20 62.76 28.57
CA LYS A 21 -54.53 63.98 27.83
C LYS A 21 -55.97 63.98 27.32
N ALA A 22 -56.48 62.84 26.84
CA ALA A 22 -57.87 62.68 26.42
C ALA A 22 -58.85 62.87 27.58
N ALA A 23 -58.55 62.28 28.74
CA ALA A 23 -59.35 62.43 29.95
C ALA A 23 -59.41 63.90 30.44
N GLN A 24 -58.29 64.62 30.36
CA GLN A 24 -58.24 66.05 30.71
C GLN A 24 -59.06 66.90 29.74
N ALA A 25 -58.94 66.68 28.42
CA ALA A 25 -59.73 67.39 27.42
C ALA A 25 -61.25 67.17 27.59
N ALA A 26 -61.68 65.96 27.96
CA ALA A 26 -63.08 65.66 28.26
C ALA A 26 -63.59 66.40 29.51
N LYS A 27 -62.72 66.58 30.52
CA LYS A 27 -63.01 67.34 31.73
C LYS A 27 -63.19 68.83 31.42
N ASP A 28 -62.32 69.38 30.59
CA ASP A 28 -62.37 70.77 30.14
C ASP A 28 -63.61 71.05 29.28
N ALA A 29 -64.01 70.09 28.42
CA ALA A 29 -65.25 70.15 27.65
C ALA A 29 -66.49 70.23 28.55
N SER A 30 -66.53 69.39 29.58
CA SER A 30 -67.63 69.37 30.56
C SER A 30 -67.74 70.70 31.31
N ALA A 31 -66.61 71.33 31.62
CA ALA A 31 -66.57 72.63 32.27
C ALA A 31 -67.02 73.79 31.35
N ALA A 32 -66.73 73.72 30.04
CA ALA A 32 -67.19 74.71 29.06
C ALA A 32 -68.71 74.63 28.83
N VAL A 33 -69.27 73.42 28.78
CA VAL A 33 -70.73 73.19 28.71
C VAL A 33 -71.44 73.83 29.92
N ALA A 34 -70.88 73.69 31.12
CA ALA A 34 -71.44 74.28 32.34
C ALA A 34 -71.48 75.83 32.33
N LYS A 35 -70.66 76.49 31.48
CA LYS A 35 -70.63 77.95 31.31
C LYS A 35 -71.51 78.46 30.17
N GLY A 36 -72.20 77.60 29.42
CA GLY A 36 -73.12 77.98 28.34
C GLY A 36 -72.46 78.29 26.98
N ASP A 37 -71.14 78.08 26.84
CA ASP A 37 -70.41 78.31 25.59
C ASP A 37 -70.45 77.08 24.67
N LYS A 38 -71.46 77.03 23.79
CA LYS A 38 -71.70 75.89 22.88
C LYS A 38 -70.56 75.67 21.87
N ALA A 39 -69.86 76.72 21.45
CA ALA A 39 -68.78 76.61 20.48
C ALA A 39 -67.53 76.00 21.14
N ALA A 40 -67.17 76.46 22.33
CA ALA A 40 -66.09 75.89 23.13
C ALA A 40 -66.38 74.44 23.55
N ALA A 41 -67.63 74.13 23.92
CA ALA A 41 -68.06 72.77 24.24
C ALA A 41 -67.89 71.80 23.07
N LYS A 42 -68.28 72.20 21.85
CA LYS A 42 -68.12 71.38 20.64
C LYS A 42 -66.65 71.16 20.29
N ALA A 43 -65.83 72.22 20.31
CA ALA A 43 -64.40 72.12 20.02
C ALA A 43 -63.68 71.20 21.03
N ALA A 44 -64.05 71.26 22.31
CA ALA A 44 -63.48 70.41 23.34
C ALA A 44 -63.94 68.95 23.23
N SER A 45 -65.19 68.69 22.82
CA SER A 45 -65.70 67.35 22.51
C SER A 45 -65.00 66.72 21.29
N ASP A 46 -64.78 67.50 20.24
CA ASP A 46 -64.06 67.06 19.03
C ASP A 46 -62.58 66.75 19.37
N ALA A 47 -61.95 67.59 20.21
CA ALA A 47 -60.59 67.36 20.72
C ALA A 47 -60.49 66.11 21.61
N ALA A 48 -61.46 65.87 22.50
CA ALA A 48 -61.51 64.66 23.32
C ALA A 48 -61.68 63.39 22.47
N SER A 49 -62.53 63.44 21.45
CA SER A 49 -62.74 62.32 20.52
C SER A 49 -61.49 62.00 19.69
N ASN A 50 -60.78 63.03 19.21
CA ASN A 50 -59.50 62.88 18.53
C ASN A 50 -58.39 62.36 19.46
N ALA A 51 -58.35 62.80 20.72
CA ALA A 51 -57.39 62.31 21.69
C ALA A 51 -57.64 60.82 22.04
N ALA A 52 -58.92 60.41 22.17
CA ALA A 52 -59.29 59.03 22.39
C ALA A 52 -58.95 58.11 21.21
N SER A 53 -59.11 58.57 19.97
CA SER A 53 -58.73 57.80 18.78
C SER A 53 -57.21 57.63 18.67
N VAL A 54 -56.44 58.68 18.98
CA VAL A 54 -54.96 58.62 19.06
C VAL A 54 -54.49 57.69 20.18
N ALA A 55 -55.11 57.75 21.36
CA ALA A 55 -54.79 56.85 22.48
C ALA A 55 -55.06 55.37 22.12
N LYS A 56 -56.18 55.10 21.44
CA LYS A 56 -56.50 53.76 20.93
C LYS A 56 -55.45 53.27 19.93
N ALA A 57 -55.08 54.09 18.94
CA ALA A 57 -54.06 53.73 17.95
C ALA A 57 -52.68 53.47 18.58
N ALA A 58 -52.30 54.24 19.60
CA ALA A 58 -51.07 54.03 20.35
C ALA A 58 -51.10 52.70 21.15
N SER A 59 -52.22 52.40 21.81
CA SER A 59 -52.44 51.14 22.52
C SER A 59 -52.36 49.92 21.58
N ASP A 60 -53.02 49.98 20.43
CA ASP A 60 -52.99 48.91 19.42
C ASP A 60 -51.57 48.69 18.87
N THR A 61 -50.79 49.76 18.73
CA THR A 61 -49.38 49.70 18.31
C THR A 61 -48.50 49.06 19.38
N ALA A 62 -48.68 49.41 20.65
CA ALA A 62 -47.98 48.81 21.78
C ALA A 62 -48.27 47.30 21.89
N ALA A 63 -49.54 46.90 21.72
CA ALA A 63 -49.95 45.50 21.73
C ALA A 63 -49.29 44.70 20.58
N LYS A 64 -49.23 45.26 19.37
CA LYS A 64 -48.53 44.64 18.23
C LYS A 64 -47.03 44.48 18.48
N ALA A 65 -46.38 45.50 19.03
CA ALA A 65 -44.96 45.44 19.37
C ALA A 65 -44.67 44.38 20.46
N GLY A 66 -45.51 44.30 21.49
CA GLY A 66 -45.42 43.28 22.53
C GLY A 66 -45.57 41.85 21.98
N LYS A 67 -46.53 41.63 21.07
CA LYS A 67 -46.70 40.34 20.39
C LYS A 67 -45.47 39.97 19.55
N GLN A 68 -44.97 40.90 18.74
CA GLN A 68 -43.77 40.68 17.92
C GLN A 68 -42.54 40.34 18.78
N ALA A 69 -42.37 40.98 19.94
CA ALA A 69 -41.30 40.67 20.87
C ALA A 69 -41.40 39.25 21.44
N SER A 70 -42.61 38.82 21.80
CA SER A 70 -42.90 37.46 22.29
C SER A 70 -42.69 36.39 21.22
N ASP A 71 -43.16 36.65 19.99
CA ASP A 71 -42.96 35.75 18.85
C ASP A 71 -41.46 35.60 18.56
N ALA A 72 -40.72 36.71 18.48
CA ALA A 72 -39.27 36.68 18.25
C ALA A 72 -38.49 35.95 19.36
N ALA A 73 -38.92 36.04 20.62
CA ALA A 73 -38.31 35.30 21.71
C ALA A 73 -38.59 33.78 21.60
N SER A 74 -39.79 33.42 21.16
CA SER A 74 -40.18 32.02 20.93
C SER A 74 -39.42 31.41 19.77
N ASP A 75 -39.28 32.15 18.67
CA ASP A 75 -38.49 31.74 17.49
C ASP A 75 -37.01 31.57 17.83
N ALA A 76 -36.42 32.51 18.60
CA ALA A 76 -35.04 32.39 19.04
C ALA A 76 -34.81 31.16 19.93
N LYS A 77 -35.76 30.85 20.82
CA LYS A 77 -35.71 29.63 21.64
C LYS A 77 -35.84 28.36 20.80
N ALA A 78 -36.74 28.35 19.82
CA ALA A 78 -36.91 27.23 18.90
C ALA A 78 -35.63 26.99 18.08
N ALA A 79 -35.03 28.05 17.53
CA ALA A 79 -33.77 27.97 16.80
C ALA A 79 -32.62 27.47 17.68
N ALA A 80 -32.50 27.95 18.92
CA ALA A 80 -31.49 27.47 19.86
C ALA A 80 -31.68 25.97 20.18
N ASN A 81 -32.92 25.53 20.35
CA ASN A 81 -33.24 24.12 20.59
C ASN A 81 -32.88 23.24 19.38
N GLU A 82 -33.17 23.70 18.15
CA GLU A 82 -32.84 22.99 16.91
C GLU A 82 -31.31 22.84 16.74
N VAL A 83 -30.55 23.90 17.02
CA VAL A 83 -29.09 23.87 17.01
C VAL A 83 -28.56 22.87 18.06
N ALA A 84 -29.06 22.94 19.30
CA ALA A 84 -28.63 22.03 20.37
C ALA A 84 -28.92 20.55 20.03
N GLN A 85 -30.10 20.25 19.47
CA GLN A 85 -30.45 18.91 19.02
C GLN A 85 -29.54 18.44 17.89
N THR A 86 -29.23 19.31 16.92
CA THR A 86 -28.32 18.99 15.82
C THR A 86 -26.93 18.65 16.35
N VAL A 87 -26.38 19.48 17.23
CA VAL A 87 -25.06 19.27 17.87
C VAL A 87 -25.03 17.96 18.65
N ALA A 88 -26.09 17.66 19.42
CA ALA A 88 -26.16 16.43 20.19
C ALA A 88 -26.21 15.18 19.28
N ASN A 89 -26.98 15.23 18.19
CA ASN A 89 -27.07 14.13 17.21
C ASN A 89 -25.74 13.90 16.47
N ASP A 90 -25.04 14.97 16.10
CA ASP A 90 -23.72 14.89 15.47
C ASP A 90 -22.69 14.29 16.44
N ALA A 91 -22.70 14.72 17.71
CA ALA A 91 -21.85 14.16 18.75
C ALA A 91 -22.12 12.66 18.98
N ALA A 92 -23.39 12.25 19.06
CA ALA A 92 -23.76 10.84 19.17
C ALA A 92 -23.31 10.00 17.96
N SER A 93 -23.50 10.53 16.75
CA SER A 93 -23.07 9.87 15.52
C SER A 93 -21.55 9.68 15.44
N ASN A 94 -20.80 10.70 15.86
CA ASN A 94 -19.34 10.62 15.93
C ASN A 94 -18.89 9.63 17.01
N ALA A 95 -19.50 9.64 18.19
CA ALA A 95 -19.17 8.73 19.28
C ALA A 95 -19.37 7.26 18.86
N ALA A 96 -20.47 6.97 18.13
CA ALA A 96 -20.71 5.65 17.56
C ALA A 96 -19.65 5.23 16.53
N ALA A 97 -19.16 6.16 15.70
CA ALA A 97 -18.07 5.90 14.77
C ALA A 97 -16.74 5.62 15.50
N HIS A 98 -16.45 6.37 16.58
CA HIS A 98 -15.29 6.13 17.44
C HIS A 98 -15.36 4.75 18.12
N ALA A 99 -16.51 4.38 18.68
CA ALA A 99 -16.73 3.06 19.27
C ALA A 99 -16.54 1.92 18.25
N THR A 100 -17.01 2.09 17.01
CA THR A 100 -16.81 1.12 15.93
C THR A 100 -15.33 0.96 15.56
N THR A 101 -14.61 2.07 15.55
CA THR A 101 -13.15 2.08 15.29
C THR A 101 -12.41 1.38 16.43
N ALA A 102 -12.73 1.70 17.68
CA ALA A 102 -12.16 1.06 18.85
C ALA A 102 -12.44 -0.46 18.87
N ALA A 103 -13.65 -0.89 18.54
CA ALA A 103 -13.94 -2.33 18.44
C ALA A 103 -13.08 -3.03 17.37
N SER A 104 -12.85 -2.37 16.23
CA SER A 104 -12.00 -2.89 15.16
C SER A 104 -10.53 -2.98 15.58
N ASP A 105 -10.01 -1.95 16.24
CA ASP A 105 -8.62 -1.93 16.73
C ASP A 105 -8.40 -2.94 17.87
N ALA A 106 -9.37 -3.14 18.75
CA ALA A 106 -9.33 -4.19 19.77
C ALA A 106 -9.26 -5.59 19.15
N ALA A 107 -10.01 -5.83 18.06
CA ALA A 107 -9.92 -7.08 17.32
C ALA A 107 -8.53 -7.29 16.69
N VAL A 108 -7.92 -6.23 16.16
CA VAL A 108 -6.54 -6.27 15.64
C VAL A 108 -5.54 -6.60 16.74
N ALA A 109 -5.69 -6.00 17.93
CA ALA A 109 -4.83 -6.31 19.07
C ALA A 109 -4.95 -7.78 19.50
N HIS A 110 -6.18 -8.31 19.54
CA HIS A 110 -6.44 -9.71 19.88
C HIS A 110 -5.86 -10.70 18.84
N ASP A 111 -6.02 -10.41 17.54
CA ASP A 111 -5.42 -11.20 16.46
C ASP A 111 -3.89 -11.21 16.54
N ALA A 112 -3.29 -10.05 16.86
CA ALA A 112 -1.85 -9.91 17.04
C ALA A 112 -1.36 -10.73 18.24
N ALA A 113 -2.06 -10.66 19.38
CA ALA A 113 -1.77 -11.45 20.58
C ALA A 113 -1.87 -12.96 20.33
N THR A 114 -2.91 -13.39 19.60
CA THR A 114 -3.09 -14.80 19.20
C THR A 114 -1.92 -15.29 18.35
N ALA A 115 -1.51 -14.50 17.35
CA ALA A 115 -0.39 -14.85 16.49
C ALA A 115 0.97 -14.84 17.23
N ALA A 116 1.18 -13.90 18.16
CA ALA A 116 2.35 -13.88 19.03
C ALA A 116 2.43 -15.14 19.90
N SER A 117 1.30 -15.51 20.52
CA SER A 117 1.17 -16.71 21.35
C SER A 117 1.42 -18.00 20.55
N GLN A 118 0.93 -18.06 19.30
CA GLN A 118 1.23 -19.18 18.41
C GLN A 118 2.73 -19.27 18.07
N ALA A 119 3.38 -18.14 17.82
CA ALA A 119 4.81 -18.12 17.55
C ALA A 119 5.64 -18.58 18.76
N ALA A 120 5.25 -18.19 19.97
CA ALA A 120 5.85 -18.67 21.21
C ALA A 120 5.61 -20.19 21.39
N SER A 121 4.39 -20.67 21.17
CA SER A 121 4.04 -22.09 21.24
C SER A 121 4.86 -22.95 20.28
N ASP A 122 4.96 -22.51 19.02
CA ASP A 122 5.78 -23.18 17.99
C ASP A 122 7.25 -23.28 18.45
N LEU A 123 7.82 -22.20 18.98
CA LEU A 123 9.18 -22.22 19.52
C LEU A 123 9.32 -23.12 20.75
N GLY A 124 8.30 -23.18 21.61
CA GLY A 124 8.27 -24.08 22.76
C GLY A 124 8.32 -25.55 22.33
N THR A 125 7.66 -25.92 21.23
CA THR A 125 7.79 -27.28 20.67
C THR A 125 9.20 -27.57 20.16
N ILE A 126 9.85 -26.59 19.52
CA ILE A 126 11.23 -26.72 19.04
C ILE A 126 12.19 -26.94 20.20
N VAL A 127 12.10 -26.13 21.25
CA VAL A 127 12.94 -26.26 22.45
C VAL A 127 12.76 -27.64 23.09
N LYS A 128 11.52 -28.17 23.16
CA LYS A 128 11.28 -29.54 23.67
C LYS A 128 11.97 -30.62 22.84
N THR A 129 12.01 -30.47 21.52
CA THR A 129 12.66 -31.44 20.62
C THR A 129 14.18 -31.31 20.56
N ASN A 130 14.73 -30.14 20.91
CA ASN A 130 16.16 -29.89 20.92
C ASN A 130 16.56 -28.98 22.10
N PRO A 131 16.59 -29.51 23.33
CA PRO A 131 16.75 -28.72 24.54
C PRO A 131 18.13 -28.06 24.69
N ASN A 132 19.13 -28.53 23.93
CA ASN A 132 20.49 -28.00 23.98
C ASN A 132 20.72 -26.84 22.98
N ASP A 133 19.71 -26.48 22.17
CA ASP A 133 19.80 -25.33 21.27
C ASP A 133 19.54 -24.03 22.04
N ALA A 134 20.62 -23.44 22.56
CA ALA A 134 20.57 -22.16 23.27
C ALA A 134 19.92 -21.02 22.44
N SER A 135 20.01 -21.09 21.10
CA SER A 135 19.39 -20.10 20.22
C SER A 135 17.87 -20.25 20.15
N ALA A 136 17.37 -21.50 20.20
CA ALA A 136 15.95 -21.78 20.27
C ALA A 136 15.36 -21.39 21.64
N THR A 137 16.08 -21.66 22.73
CA THR A 137 15.65 -21.27 24.09
C THR A 137 15.54 -19.76 24.25
N ALA A 138 16.55 -19.00 23.80
CA ALA A 138 16.50 -17.54 23.85
C ALA A 138 15.39 -16.95 22.95
N ALA A 139 15.15 -17.55 21.78
CA ALA A 139 14.06 -17.13 20.90
C ALA A 139 12.68 -17.43 21.50
N TYR A 140 12.52 -18.57 22.18
CA TYR A 140 11.30 -18.93 22.89
C TYR A 140 10.99 -17.92 24.00
N GLN A 141 11.97 -17.57 24.83
CA GLN A 141 11.81 -16.57 25.89
C GLN A 141 11.32 -15.23 25.30
N ALA A 142 12.03 -14.71 24.29
CA ALA A 142 11.67 -13.45 23.65
C ALA A 142 10.29 -13.47 22.97
N ALA A 143 9.89 -14.62 22.40
CA ALA A 143 8.56 -14.77 21.82
C ALA A 143 7.46 -14.89 22.88
N SER A 144 7.76 -15.54 24.02
CA SER A 144 6.84 -15.68 25.15
C SER A 144 6.60 -14.34 25.83
N ASP A 145 7.66 -13.54 26.05
CA ASP A 145 7.55 -12.20 26.62
C ASP A 145 6.72 -11.30 25.70
N ALA A 146 7.02 -11.29 24.40
CA ALA A 146 6.24 -10.55 23.42
C ALA A 146 4.78 -11.03 23.31
N ALA A 147 4.52 -12.33 23.47
CA ALA A 147 3.15 -12.84 23.51
C ALA A 147 2.40 -12.37 24.77
N SER A 148 3.08 -12.34 25.92
CA SER A 148 2.51 -11.80 27.17
C SER A 148 2.16 -10.32 27.01
N ASP A 149 3.10 -9.51 26.51
CA ASP A 149 2.90 -8.08 26.27
C ASP A 149 1.73 -7.85 25.29
N ALA A 150 1.69 -8.59 24.18
CA ALA A 150 0.61 -8.49 23.21
C ALA A 150 -0.76 -8.82 23.82
N ASN A 151 -0.86 -9.81 24.72
CA ASN A 151 -2.09 -10.13 25.43
C ASN A 151 -2.50 -9.03 26.40
N GLU A 152 -1.55 -8.40 27.10
CA GLU A 152 -1.83 -7.24 27.95
C GLU A 152 -2.37 -6.06 27.12
N GLN A 153 -1.76 -5.80 25.95
CA GLN A 153 -2.24 -4.77 25.03
C GLN A 153 -3.64 -5.09 24.49
N ALA A 154 -3.92 -6.35 24.15
CA ALA A 154 -5.25 -6.78 23.74
C ALA A 154 -6.30 -6.56 24.84
N GLY A 155 -5.94 -6.84 26.11
CA GLY A 155 -6.79 -6.55 27.27
C GLY A 155 -7.09 -5.05 27.41
N LYS A 156 -6.05 -4.20 27.35
CA LYS A 156 -6.21 -2.74 27.38
C LYS A 156 -7.09 -2.22 26.24
N ALA A 157 -6.87 -2.75 25.04
CA ALA A 157 -7.65 -2.39 23.86
C ALA A 157 -9.14 -2.78 24.02
N ALA A 158 -9.41 -3.97 24.58
CA ALA A 158 -10.78 -4.43 24.83
C ALA A 158 -11.51 -3.59 25.89
N SER A 159 -10.82 -3.22 26.98
CA SER A 159 -11.37 -2.30 27.99
C SER A 159 -11.69 -0.94 27.38
N ALA A 160 -10.73 -0.33 26.68
CA ALA A 160 -10.94 0.96 26.03
C ALA A 160 -12.05 0.92 24.96
N ALA A 161 -12.20 -0.18 24.21
CA ALA A 161 -13.31 -0.34 23.27
C ALA A 161 -14.67 -0.43 23.97
N SER A 162 -14.73 -1.06 25.15
CA SER A 162 -15.94 -1.13 25.98
C SER A 162 -16.30 0.25 26.56
N ASP A 163 -15.29 1.03 26.97
CA ASP A 163 -15.47 2.41 27.42
C ASP A 163 -15.99 3.28 26.27
N ALA A 164 -15.38 3.20 25.09
CA ALA A 164 -15.82 3.92 23.90
C ALA A 164 -17.28 3.61 23.55
N LYS A 165 -17.69 2.35 23.67
CA LYS A 165 -19.09 1.94 23.46
C LYS A 165 -20.02 2.55 24.49
N THR A 166 -19.66 2.49 25.77
CA THR A 166 -20.44 3.11 26.86
C THR A 166 -20.63 4.60 26.62
N GLN A 167 -19.57 5.29 26.18
CA GLN A 167 -19.64 6.72 25.89
C GLN A 167 -20.48 7.02 24.64
N ALA A 168 -20.47 6.15 23.63
CA ALA A 168 -21.38 6.27 22.50
C ALA A 168 -22.85 6.11 22.92
N ASP A 169 -23.15 5.14 23.79
CA ASP A 169 -24.49 4.91 24.33
C ASP A 169 -24.94 6.12 25.18
N ASN A 170 -24.05 6.72 25.98
CA ASN A 170 -24.31 7.95 26.73
C ASN A 170 -24.58 9.15 25.81
N ALA A 171 -23.79 9.32 24.74
CA ALA A 171 -23.99 10.39 23.77
C ALA A 171 -25.32 10.25 23.04
N ALA A 172 -25.70 9.03 22.65
CA ALA A 172 -27.00 8.74 22.04
C ALA A 172 -28.16 9.03 22.99
N LYS A 173 -28.03 8.67 24.27
CA LYS A 173 -29.02 9.01 25.29
C LYS A 173 -29.16 10.53 25.43
N ALA A 174 -28.04 11.25 25.55
CA ALA A 174 -28.04 12.71 25.66
C ALA A 174 -28.67 13.40 24.44
N ALA A 175 -28.46 12.86 23.23
CA ALA A 175 -29.13 13.35 22.03
C ALA A 175 -30.65 13.10 22.04
N SER A 176 -31.09 11.93 22.52
CA SER A 176 -32.51 11.65 22.74
C SER A 176 -33.13 12.58 23.77
N ASP A 177 -32.42 12.82 24.88
CA ASP A 177 -32.86 13.72 25.95
C ASP A 177 -32.97 15.16 25.43
N ALA A 178 -32.04 15.63 24.59
CA ALA A 178 -32.10 16.96 23.97
C ALA A 178 -33.36 17.17 23.10
N LYS A 179 -33.97 16.09 22.58
CA LYS A 179 -35.22 16.17 21.81
C LYS A 179 -36.45 16.44 22.69
N GLN A 180 -36.40 16.02 23.95
CA GLN A 180 -37.52 16.07 24.90
C GLN A 180 -37.33 17.13 25.99
N ALA A 181 -36.10 17.65 26.15
CA ALA A 181 -35.73 18.51 27.26
C ALA A 181 -36.17 19.97 27.07
N THR A 182 -36.49 20.59 28.21
CA THR A 182 -36.67 22.03 28.34
C THR A 182 -35.35 22.80 28.30
N ASP A 183 -34.23 22.14 28.60
CA ASP A 183 -32.85 22.62 28.46
C ASP A 183 -32.00 21.67 27.58
N PRO A 184 -32.11 21.78 26.24
CA PRO A 184 -31.36 20.94 25.33
C PRO A 184 -29.88 21.30 25.25
N ALA A 185 -29.46 22.48 25.73
CA ALA A 185 -28.05 22.89 25.70
C ALA A 185 -27.20 22.03 26.64
N SER A 186 -27.71 21.75 27.85
CA SER A 186 -27.04 20.84 28.79
C SER A 186 -26.93 19.42 28.26
N ALA A 187 -27.99 18.92 27.59
CA ALA A 187 -27.97 17.61 26.95
C ALA A 187 -26.99 17.55 25.78
N ALA A 188 -26.93 18.60 24.95
CA ALA A 188 -25.93 18.71 23.89
C ALA A 188 -24.49 18.74 24.45
N LYS A 189 -24.26 19.44 25.56
CA LYS A 189 -22.97 19.44 26.25
C LYS A 189 -22.57 18.04 26.73
N ALA A 190 -23.48 17.32 27.39
CA ALA A 190 -23.23 15.94 27.82
C ALA A 190 -22.92 15.02 26.62
N ALA A 191 -23.62 15.18 25.50
CA ALA A 191 -23.33 14.42 24.28
C ALA A 191 -21.92 14.71 23.72
N MET A 192 -21.49 15.98 23.75
CA MET A 192 -20.15 16.38 23.31
C MET A 192 -19.04 15.81 24.22
N GLU A 193 -19.24 15.84 25.54
CA GLU A 193 -18.28 15.29 26.50
C GLU A 193 -18.15 13.76 26.35
N ALA A 194 -19.28 13.06 26.21
CA ALA A 194 -19.28 11.63 25.93
C ALA A 194 -18.60 11.31 24.59
N ASN A 195 -18.84 12.10 23.53
CA ASN A 195 -18.14 11.95 22.26
C ASN A 195 -16.61 12.15 22.40
N ALA A 196 -16.18 13.16 23.16
CA ALA A 196 -14.75 13.39 23.40
C ALA A 196 -14.10 12.20 24.13
N ALA A 197 -14.75 11.67 25.16
CA ALA A 197 -14.31 10.48 25.88
C ALA A 197 -14.27 9.23 24.99
N ALA A 198 -15.27 9.04 24.11
CA ALA A 198 -15.27 7.97 23.12
C ALA A 198 -14.08 8.05 22.15
N ASN A 199 -13.71 9.27 21.73
CA ASN A 199 -12.56 9.49 20.88
C ASN A 199 -11.23 9.21 21.61
N GLU A 200 -11.07 9.62 22.86
CA GLU A 200 -9.89 9.31 23.66
C GLU A 200 -9.70 7.81 23.86
N ALA A 201 -10.79 7.10 24.16
CA ALA A 201 -10.80 5.65 24.26
C ALA A 201 -10.41 4.99 22.93
N ALA A 202 -10.93 5.48 21.79
CA ALA A 202 -10.55 4.97 20.47
C ALA A 202 -9.06 5.19 20.15
N VAL A 203 -8.48 6.35 20.52
CA VAL A 203 -7.04 6.61 20.36
C VAL A 203 -6.21 5.65 21.22
N THR A 204 -6.64 5.39 22.45
CA THR A 204 -6.00 4.44 23.36
C THR A 204 -6.01 3.03 22.78
N THR A 205 -7.15 2.58 22.27
CA THR A 205 -7.27 1.28 21.59
C THR A 205 -6.34 1.20 20.38
N ALA A 206 -6.29 2.23 19.53
CA ALA A 206 -5.41 2.25 18.36
C ALA A 206 -3.92 2.15 18.74
N GLY A 207 -3.53 2.84 19.82
CA GLY A 207 -2.17 2.73 20.39
C GLY A 207 -1.84 1.33 20.87
N ALA A 208 -2.73 0.71 21.65
CA ALA A 208 -2.57 -0.65 22.15
C ALA A 208 -2.50 -1.68 21.00
N ALA A 209 -3.36 -1.55 19.99
CA ALA A 209 -3.32 -2.39 18.79
C ALA A 209 -2.00 -2.23 18.01
N GLY A 210 -1.49 -1.00 17.90
CA GLY A 210 -0.19 -0.71 17.31
C GLY A 210 0.96 -1.43 18.03
N THR A 211 0.97 -1.38 19.37
CA THR A 211 1.98 -2.07 20.20
C THR A 211 1.87 -3.58 20.05
N ALA A 212 0.67 -4.15 20.16
CA ALA A 212 0.44 -5.58 19.99
C ALA A 212 0.95 -6.11 18.63
N LEU A 213 0.81 -5.33 17.56
CA LEU A 213 1.35 -5.67 16.24
C LEU A 213 2.88 -5.67 16.19
N VAL A 214 3.55 -4.81 16.97
CA VAL A 214 5.01 -4.81 17.10
C VAL A 214 5.45 -6.06 17.83
N ASP A 215 4.76 -6.43 18.91
CA ASP A 215 5.06 -7.62 19.71
C ASP A 215 4.86 -8.91 18.89
N GLN A 216 3.76 -8.99 18.12
CA GLN A 216 3.54 -10.04 17.13
C GLN A 216 4.71 -10.17 16.14
N GLN A 217 5.21 -9.05 15.63
CA GLN A 217 6.35 -9.04 14.70
C GLN A 217 7.63 -9.50 15.38
N THR A 218 7.85 -9.12 16.64
CA THR A 218 9.00 -9.55 17.45
C THR A 218 8.98 -11.07 17.64
N ALA A 219 7.85 -11.62 18.08
CA ALA A 219 7.67 -13.08 18.24
C ALA A 219 7.86 -13.82 16.90
N SER A 220 7.26 -13.31 15.82
CA SER A 220 7.40 -13.89 14.48
C SER A 220 8.84 -13.84 13.95
N ALA A 221 9.57 -12.76 14.24
CA ALA A 221 10.97 -12.63 13.85
C ALA A 221 11.88 -13.57 14.63
N ALA A 222 11.64 -13.75 15.94
CA ALA A 222 12.34 -14.74 16.76
C ALA A 222 12.17 -16.16 16.17
N ARG A 223 10.92 -16.54 15.86
CA ARG A 223 10.60 -17.82 15.22
C ARG A 223 11.32 -18.00 13.88
N GLN A 224 11.31 -16.99 13.02
CA GLN A 224 11.95 -17.08 11.71
C GLN A 224 13.49 -17.22 11.80
N ARG A 225 14.13 -16.63 12.82
CA ARG A 225 15.58 -16.78 13.03
C ARG A 225 15.95 -18.23 13.32
N VAL A 226 15.20 -18.91 14.18
CA VAL A 226 15.42 -20.33 14.52
C VAL A 226 15.19 -21.23 13.31
N ILE A 227 14.13 -21.00 12.53
CA ILE A 227 13.89 -21.76 11.29
C ILE A 227 15.07 -21.60 10.31
N ASN A 228 15.59 -20.38 10.17
CA ASN A 228 16.72 -20.13 9.29
C ASN A 228 18.02 -20.76 9.81
N SER A 229 18.26 -20.76 11.13
CA SER A 229 19.45 -21.40 11.73
C SER A 229 19.41 -22.92 11.57
N GLN A 230 18.25 -23.55 11.79
CA GLN A 230 18.05 -24.97 11.56
C GLN A 230 18.25 -25.36 10.08
N ALA A 231 17.71 -24.57 9.15
CA ALA A 231 17.93 -24.79 7.73
C ALA A 231 19.41 -24.67 7.34
N ALA A 232 20.15 -23.72 7.93
CA ALA A 232 21.59 -23.58 7.72
C ALA A 232 22.37 -24.77 8.30
N ALA A 233 22.02 -25.24 9.51
CA ALA A 233 22.63 -26.41 10.13
C ALA A 233 22.40 -27.68 9.29
N ALA A 234 21.18 -27.88 8.78
CA ALA A 234 20.84 -28.99 7.90
C ALA A 234 21.64 -28.94 6.58
N GLN A 235 21.79 -27.75 5.98
CA GLN A 235 22.61 -27.58 4.78
C GLN A 235 24.08 -27.89 5.06
N ALA A 236 24.62 -27.41 6.18
CA ALA A 236 26.01 -27.69 6.57
C ALA A 236 26.25 -29.19 6.79
N ALA A 237 25.30 -29.90 7.40
CA ALA A 237 25.36 -31.36 7.56
C ALA A 237 25.33 -32.08 6.20
N ALA A 238 24.49 -31.62 5.26
CA ALA A 238 24.42 -32.18 3.91
C ALA A 238 25.71 -31.94 3.12
N ASP A 239 26.31 -30.75 3.23
CA ASP A 239 27.57 -30.41 2.59
C ASP A 239 28.73 -31.23 3.17
N ALA A 240 28.77 -31.43 4.50
CA ALA A 240 29.74 -32.30 5.16
C ALA A 240 29.60 -33.76 4.68
N ALA A 241 28.38 -34.29 4.60
CA ALA A 241 28.13 -35.63 4.08
C ALA A 241 28.55 -35.77 2.60
N ALA A 242 28.33 -34.73 1.79
CA ALA A 242 28.79 -34.70 0.40
C ALA A 242 30.33 -34.70 0.31
N ALA A 243 31.00 -33.89 1.14
CA ALA A 243 32.46 -33.87 1.22
C ALA A 243 33.02 -35.23 1.63
N SER A 244 32.44 -35.89 2.64
CA SER A 244 32.84 -37.24 3.06
C SER A 244 32.66 -38.27 1.95
N ARG A 245 31.57 -38.22 1.19
CA ARG A 245 31.35 -39.10 0.02
C ARG A 245 32.37 -38.84 -1.09
N SER A 246 32.69 -37.58 -1.37
CA SER A 246 33.72 -37.22 -2.36
C SER A 246 35.11 -37.69 -1.92
N ALA A 247 35.45 -37.55 -0.63
CA ALA A 247 36.71 -38.07 -0.08
C ALA A 247 36.79 -39.60 -0.22
N ALA A 248 35.73 -40.32 0.14
CA ALA A 248 35.67 -41.78 -0.01
C ALA A 248 35.81 -42.22 -1.48
N ALA A 249 35.15 -41.52 -2.42
CA ALA A 249 35.27 -41.80 -3.85
C ALA A 249 36.68 -41.51 -4.39
N SER A 250 37.35 -40.47 -3.89
CA SER A 250 38.74 -40.18 -4.26
C SER A 250 39.72 -41.23 -3.72
N ALA A 251 39.48 -41.73 -2.51
CA ALA A 251 40.29 -42.80 -1.93
C ALA A 251 40.11 -44.13 -2.70
N SER A 252 38.88 -44.47 -3.12
CA SER A 252 38.63 -45.67 -3.93
C SER A 252 39.21 -45.56 -5.34
N ALA A 253 39.18 -44.37 -5.96
CA ALA A 253 39.84 -44.14 -7.24
C ALA A 253 41.36 -44.26 -7.13
N ALA A 254 41.97 -43.77 -6.05
CA ALA A 254 43.40 -43.90 -5.80
C ALA A 254 43.83 -45.37 -5.63
N SER A 255 43.07 -46.16 -4.86
CA SER A 255 43.35 -47.60 -4.71
C SER A 255 43.13 -48.39 -6.00
N ALA A 256 42.13 -48.03 -6.82
CA ALA A 256 41.97 -48.61 -8.16
C ALA A 256 43.14 -48.26 -9.10
N ALA A 257 43.65 -47.02 -9.05
CA ALA A 257 44.80 -46.61 -9.84
C ALA A 257 46.09 -47.35 -9.41
N LEU A 258 46.30 -47.55 -8.11
CA LEU A 258 47.40 -48.36 -7.57
C LEU A 258 47.30 -49.82 -8.06
N ALA A 259 46.11 -50.42 -8.02
CA ALA A 259 45.88 -51.77 -8.53
C ALA A 259 46.15 -51.89 -10.04
N ALA A 260 45.72 -50.89 -10.82
CA ALA A 260 46.00 -50.83 -12.26
C ALA A 260 47.50 -50.67 -12.54
N ALA A 261 48.21 -49.85 -11.76
CA ALA A 261 49.66 -49.69 -11.88
C ALA A 261 50.41 -50.99 -11.54
N SER A 262 49.99 -51.72 -10.50
CA SER A 262 50.56 -53.04 -10.20
C SER A 262 50.28 -54.07 -11.29
N ALA A 263 49.09 -54.05 -11.89
CA ALA A 263 48.76 -54.93 -13.01
C ALA A 263 49.58 -54.61 -14.26
N ALA A 264 49.79 -53.32 -14.55
CA ALA A 264 50.66 -52.87 -15.65
C ALA A 264 52.13 -53.25 -15.42
N ALA A 265 52.63 -53.17 -14.18
CA ALA A 265 53.96 -53.62 -13.83
C ALA A 265 54.12 -55.14 -13.99
N ALA A 266 53.12 -55.93 -13.59
CA ALA A 266 53.10 -57.38 -13.80
C ALA A 266 53.05 -57.74 -15.29
N ALA A 267 52.24 -57.03 -16.09
CA ALA A 267 52.17 -57.21 -17.53
C ALA A 267 53.49 -56.83 -18.22
N LYS A 268 54.16 -55.76 -17.76
CA LYS A 268 55.49 -55.38 -18.23
C LYS A 268 56.54 -56.43 -17.88
N ALA A 269 56.53 -56.96 -16.65
CA ALA A 269 57.43 -58.05 -16.26
C ALA A 269 57.20 -59.33 -17.11
N ALA A 270 55.93 -59.65 -17.42
CA ALA A 270 55.59 -60.74 -18.33
C ALA A 270 56.06 -60.47 -19.78
N SER A 271 55.95 -59.22 -20.25
CA SER A 271 56.46 -58.79 -21.56
C SER A 271 57.99 -58.79 -21.62
N ASP A 272 58.68 -58.39 -20.55
CA ASP A 272 60.14 -58.40 -20.45
C ASP A 272 60.65 -59.85 -20.37
N ALA A 273 59.92 -60.75 -19.69
CA ALA A 273 60.16 -62.20 -19.73
C ALA A 273 59.93 -62.80 -21.13
N ALA A 274 58.86 -62.38 -21.83
CA ALA A 274 58.62 -62.77 -23.22
C ALA A 274 59.69 -62.20 -24.18
N SER A 275 60.25 -61.03 -23.87
CA SER A 275 61.34 -60.40 -24.64
C SER A 275 62.68 -61.10 -24.41
N ALA A 276 62.94 -61.62 -23.20
CA ALA A 276 64.08 -62.50 -22.93
C ALA A 276 63.99 -63.83 -23.70
N GLN A 277 62.78 -64.29 -24.01
CA GLN A 277 62.53 -65.46 -24.85
C GLN A 277 62.53 -65.15 -26.36
N SER A 278 62.40 -63.86 -26.73
CA SER A 278 62.37 -63.37 -28.12
C SER A 278 63.71 -62.76 -28.59
N GLN A 279 64.78 -62.88 -27.81
CA GLN A 279 66.17 -62.65 -28.25
C GLN A 279 66.75 -63.85 -29.04
N ALA A 280 65.89 -64.74 -29.53
CA ALA A 280 66.20 -65.83 -30.46
C ALA A 280 65.62 -65.65 -31.88
N ALA A 281 64.98 -64.52 -32.24
CA ALA A 281 64.57 -64.25 -33.63
C ALA A 281 64.45 -62.75 -33.95
N ALA A 282 65.01 -62.33 -35.08
CA ALA A 282 65.32 -60.94 -35.43
C ALA A 282 64.28 -60.21 -36.32
N ASN A 283 64.28 -58.86 -36.20
CA ASN A 283 64.06 -57.78 -37.19
C ASN A 283 62.69 -57.51 -37.88
N SER A 284 62.10 -56.31 -37.66
CA SER A 284 62.04 -55.17 -38.64
C SER A 284 60.92 -54.11 -38.44
N ALA A 285 61.34 -52.83 -38.36
CA ALA A 285 60.84 -51.54 -38.94
C ALA A 285 59.39 -50.95 -38.77
N ALA A 286 59.35 -49.78 -38.09
CA ALA A 286 58.86 -48.42 -38.48
C ALA A 286 57.35 -48.06 -38.74
N ALA A 287 56.81 -47.09 -37.95
CA ALA A 287 56.38 -45.72 -38.36
C ALA A 287 55.07 -45.14 -37.74
N LYS A 288 55.21 -43.92 -37.14
CA LYS A 288 54.35 -42.70 -37.07
C LYS A 288 52.99 -42.61 -36.31
N HIS A 289 52.98 -41.61 -35.39
CA HIS A 289 52.12 -40.40 -35.28
C HIS A 289 50.57 -40.51 -35.32
N ASP A 290 49.88 -40.16 -34.22
CA ASP A 290 48.99 -38.97 -34.13
C ASP A 290 48.30 -38.84 -32.76
N GLN A 291 48.28 -37.62 -32.22
CA GLN A 291 47.41 -37.24 -31.09
C GLN A 291 46.05 -36.76 -31.61
N PRO A 292 44.91 -37.28 -31.11
CA PRO A 292 43.62 -36.67 -31.35
C PRO A 292 43.32 -35.57 -30.31
N ALA A 293 43.05 -34.37 -30.82
CA ALA A 293 42.33 -33.34 -30.08
C ALA A 293 40.93 -33.86 -29.71
N THR A 294 40.62 -33.86 -28.43
CA THR A 294 39.39 -34.39 -27.84
C THR A 294 38.16 -33.67 -28.43
N GLN A 295 37.33 -34.42 -29.16
CA GLN A 295 36.04 -33.93 -29.66
C GLN A 295 35.07 -33.79 -28.48
N ALA A 296 34.47 -32.60 -28.33
CA ALA A 296 33.41 -32.36 -27.36
C ALA A 296 32.19 -33.24 -27.66
N SER A 297 31.74 -34.03 -26.68
CA SER A 297 30.61 -34.93 -26.81
C SER A 297 29.28 -34.16 -26.75
N GLU A 298 28.17 -34.81 -27.12
CA GLU A 298 26.84 -34.19 -27.04
C GLU A 298 26.49 -33.70 -25.61
N GLU A 299 27.10 -34.31 -24.59
CA GLU A 299 26.94 -33.91 -23.18
C GLU A 299 27.58 -32.53 -22.87
N ASP A 300 28.50 -32.04 -23.70
CA ASP A 300 29.18 -30.77 -23.44
C ASP A 300 28.33 -29.54 -23.80
N TYR A 301 27.20 -29.75 -24.47
CA TYR A 301 26.32 -28.68 -24.94
C TYR A 301 25.01 -28.58 -24.15
N TYR A 302 24.43 -27.38 -24.09
CA TYR A 302 23.00 -27.26 -23.82
C TYR A 302 22.22 -27.71 -25.07
N THR A 303 21.39 -28.74 -24.89
CA THR A 303 20.53 -29.36 -25.92
C THR A 303 19.05 -29.00 -25.76
N ALA A 304 18.65 -28.44 -24.61
CA ALA A 304 17.28 -27.97 -24.34
C ALA A 304 17.25 -26.51 -23.86
N VAL A 305 16.21 -25.76 -24.27
CA VAL A 305 16.01 -24.38 -23.84
C VAL A 305 15.47 -24.36 -22.41
N LYS A 306 16.36 -24.17 -21.44
CA LYS A 306 15.99 -24.12 -20.02
C LYS A 306 15.43 -22.75 -19.56
N ALA A 307 15.65 -21.69 -20.35
CA ALA A 307 15.14 -20.35 -20.04
C ALA A 307 14.99 -19.50 -21.32
N LYS A 308 13.95 -18.66 -21.36
CA LYS A 308 13.70 -17.70 -22.46
C LYS A 308 14.71 -16.55 -22.50
N ALA A 309 15.41 -16.31 -21.39
CA ALA A 309 16.44 -15.28 -21.31
C ALA A 309 17.63 -15.77 -20.49
N ILE A 310 18.83 -15.58 -21.05
CA ILE A 310 20.11 -15.99 -20.44
C ILE A 310 21.09 -14.82 -20.37
N THR A 311 22.12 -14.97 -19.55
CA THR A 311 23.25 -14.05 -19.42
C THR A 311 24.56 -14.82 -19.60
N THR A 312 25.60 -14.19 -20.12
CA THR A 312 26.91 -14.83 -20.32
C THR A 312 27.89 -14.41 -19.22
N SER A 313 28.71 -15.34 -18.71
CA SER A 313 29.77 -14.98 -17.76
C SER A 313 31.03 -14.48 -18.45
N LYS A 314 31.24 -14.88 -19.70
CA LYS A 314 32.31 -14.41 -20.58
C LYS A 314 31.72 -13.70 -21.80
N GLY A 315 32.51 -12.85 -22.44
CA GLY A 315 32.12 -12.25 -23.71
C GLY A 315 32.25 -13.28 -24.83
N LEU A 316 31.42 -13.15 -25.86
CA LEU A 316 31.36 -14.10 -26.96
C LEU A 316 30.93 -13.44 -28.26
N TYR A 317 31.21 -14.07 -29.38
CA TYR A 317 30.76 -13.59 -30.67
C TYR A 317 29.42 -14.17 -31.07
N ARG A 318 28.64 -13.33 -31.76
CA ARG A 318 27.32 -13.63 -32.33
C ARG A 318 27.43 -13.82 -33.83
N TYR A 319 26.67 -14.75 -34.38
CA TYR A 319 26.73 -15.12 -35.80
C TYR A 319 25.34 -15.06 -36.45
N SER A 320 25.27 -14.72 -37.73
CA SER A 320 24.02 -14.74 -38.51
C SER A 320 23.63 -16.15 -38.98
N ARG A 321 24.55 -17.13 -38.90
CA ARG A 321 24.29 -18.52 -39.27
C ARG A 321 24.81 -19.49 -38.23
N LYS A 322 24.11 -20.62 -38.04
CA LYS A 322 24.44 -21.67 -37.07
C LYS A 322 25.81 -22.34 -37.26
N THR A 323 26.42 -22.21 -38.43
CA THR A 323 27.72 -22.83 -38.78
C THR A 323 28.94 -22.10 -38.23
N PHE A 324 28.78 -20.89 -37.68
CA PHE A 324 29.86 -20.12 -37.02
C PHE A 324 31.06 -19.79 -37.92
N LYS A 325 30.87 -19.77 -39.24
CA LYS A 325 31.90 -19.30 -40.17
C LYS A 325 32.30 -17.86 -39.83
N HIS A 326 33.59 -17.57 -39.90
CA HIS A 326 34.14 -16.25 -39.57
C HIS A 326 33.42 -15.12 -40.33
N ALA A 327 33.16 -15.29 -41.62
CA ALA A 327 32.44 -14.35 -42.48
C ALA A 327 30.96 -14.09 -42.07
N LYS A 328 30.40 -14.87 -41.14
CA LYS A 328 29.03 -14.72 -40.62
C LYS A 328 29.00 -14.16 -39.20
N LYS A 329 30.14 -13.73 -38.66
CA LYS A 329 30.26 -13.04 -37.39
C LYS A 329 29.63 -11.65 -37.51
N ILE A 330 28.63 -11.35 -36.70
CA ILE A 330 27.84 -10.10 -36.78
C ILE A 330 28.02 -9.17 -35.59
N GLY A 331 28.74 -9.59 -34.54
CA GLY A 331 29.03 -8.71 -33.42
C GLY A 331 29.55 -9.43 -32.18
N TYR A 332 30.02 -8.64 -31.23
CA TYR A 332 30.50 -9.12 -29.93
C TYR A 332 29.47 -8.85 -28.83
N VAL A 333 29.20 -9.86 -28.02
CA VAL A 333 28.34 -9.80 -26.84
C VAL A 333 29.22 -9.67 -25.60
N LYS A 334 29.06 -8.57 -24.86
CA LYS A 334 29.78 -8.34 -23.61
C LYS A 334 29.26 -9.29 -22.50
N PRO A 335 30.12 -9.68 -21.53
CA PRO A 335 29.67 -10.41 -20.35
C PRO A 335 28.47 -9.73 -19.68
N GLY A 336 27.53 -10.53 -19.18
CA GLY A 336 26.33 -10.07 -18.48
C GLY A 336 25.22 -9.51 -19.37
N THR A 337 25.41 -9.48 -20.70
CA THR A 337 24.34 -9.08 -21.64
C THR A 337 23.18 -10.07 -21.55
N VAL A 338 21.94 -9.56 -21.48
CA VAL A 338 20.74 -10.39 -21.51
C VAL A 338 20.43 -10.77 -22.95
N LEU A 339 20.35 -12.07 -23.22
CA LEU A 339 20.08 -12.65 -24.53
C LEU A 339 18.75 -13.41 -24.50
N HIS A 340 17.91 -13.17 -25.50
CA HIS A 340 16.60 -13.81 -25.64
C HIS A 340 16.75 -15.09 -26.45
N VAL A 341 16.63 -16.24 -25.80
CA VAL A 341 16.77 -17.55 -26.45
C VAL A 341 15.38 -18.05 -26.84
N ILE A 342 15.21 -18.37 -28.12
CA ILE A 342 13.97 -18.91 -28.67
C ILE A 342 14.09 -20.40 -29.00
N GLY A 343 15.30 -20.90 -29.21
CA GLY A 343 15.54 -22.27 -29.66
C GLY A 343 16.99 -22.71 -29.49
N ILE A 344 17.23 -23.97 -29.85
CA ILE A 344 18.57 -24.54 -30.00
C ILE A 344 18.67 -25.14 -31.40
N ALA A 345 19.71 -24.77 -32.13
CA ALA A 345 19.98 -25.25 -33.48
C ALA A 345 21.16 -26.21 -33.49
N LYS A 346 21.01 -27.36 -34.15
CA LYS A 346 22.09 -28.31 -34.41
C LYS A 346 22.81 -27.95 -35.72
N SER A 347 24.15 -27.98 -35.67
CA SER A 347 25.05 -27.76 -36.81
C SER A 347 26.20 -28.76 -36.74
N GLY A 348 26.07 -29.88 -37.45
CA GLY A 348 26.98 -31.03 -37.30
C GLY A 348 26.84 -31.66 -35.91
N SER A 349 27.96 -31.90 -35.23
CA SER A 349 28.01 -32.40 -33.84
C SER A 349 27.74 -31.34 -32.78
N ALA A 350 27.53 -30.07 -33.17
CA ALA A 350 27.56 -28.96 -32.24
C ALA A 350 26.20 -28.25 -32.13
N TYR A 351 25.83 -27.84 -30.92
CA TYR A 351 24.59 -27.12 -30.64
C TYR A 351 24.83 -25.62 -30.41
N ARG A 352 23.86 -24.80 -30.79
CA ARG A 352 23.91 -23.33 -30.71
C ARG A 352 22.61 -22.80 -30.14
N PHE A 353 22.65 -21.77 -29.30
CA PHE A 353 21.41 -21.06 -28.95
C PHE A 353 20.99 -20.19 -30.13
N GLU A 354 19.72 -20.27 -30.48
CA GLU A 354 19.06 -19.37 -31.42
C GLU A 354 18.40 -18.23 -30.65
N LEU A 355 18.69 -17.01 -31.07
CA LEU A 355 18.22 -15.79 -30.44
C LEU A 355 16.97 -15.25 -31.13
N GLY A 356 16.16 -14.47 -30.41
CA GLY A 356 14.91 -13.91 -30.93
C GLY A 356 15.04 -13.01 -32.16
N ASP A 357 16.24 -12.58 -32.53
CA ASP A 357 16.53 -11.84 -33.76
C ASP A 357 17.05 -12.74 -34.90
N GLY A 358 16.98 -14.07 -34.76
CA GLY A 358 17.44 -15.05 -35.73
C GLY A 358 18.95 -15.29 -35.74
N SER A 359 19.70 -14.67 -34.82
CA SER A 359 21.15 -14.87 -34.69
C SER A 359 21.51 -16.02 -33.75
N PHE A 360 22.77 -16.46 -33.80
CA PHE A 360 23.24 -17.66 -33.10
C PHE A 360 24.45 -17.36 -32.19
N ILE A 361 24.47 -17.98 -31.01
CA ILE A 361 25.60 -17.99 -30.06
C ILE A 361 25.94 -19.43 -29.61
N THR A 362 27.16 -19.65 -29.11
CA THR A 362 27.57 -21.01 -28.67
C THR A 362 26.69 -21.47 -27.50
N SER A 363 26.34 -22.76 -27.46
CA SER A 363 25.71 -23.40 -26.30
C SER A 363 26.66 -24.33 -25.55
N LEU A 364 27.97 -24.24 -25.79
CA LEU A 364 28.99 -25.05 -25.13
C LEU A 364 29.08 -24.69 -23.64
N LYS A 365 28.89 -25.67 -22.75
CA LYS A 365 28.85 -25.49 -21.28
C LYS A 365 30.18 -24.98 -20.71
N SER A 366 31.31 -25.47 -21.25
CA SER A 366 32.66 -25.11 -20.82
C SER A 366 33.08 -23.68 -21.24
N PHE A 367 32.47 -23.13 -22.29
CA PHE A 367 32.86 -21.81 -22.81
C PHE A 367 32.43 -20.67 -21.89
N SER A 368 31.16 -20.65 -21.49
CA SER A 368 30.58 -19.62 -20.64
C SER A 368 29.54 -20.23 -19.72
N ARG A 369 29.53 -19.81 -18.46
CA ARG A 369 28.48 -20.19 -17.51
C ARG A 369 27.23 -19.36 -17.80
N PHE A 370 26.28 -19.95 -18.54
CA PHE A 370 25.06 -19.26 -18.93
C PHE A 370 24.09 -19.12 -17.76
N GLY A 371 23.96 -17.90 -17.24
CA GLY A 371 23.07 -17.60 -16.12
C GLY A 371 21.62 -17.50 -16.59
N HIS A 372 20.74 -18.36 -16.08
CA HIS A 372 19.32 -18.37 -16.44
C HIS A 372 18.56 -17.26 -15.70
N ILE A 373 17.66 -16.57 -16.38
CA ILE A 373 16.75 -15.60 -15.75
C ILE A 373 15.39 -16.26 -15.53
N ARG A 374 14.89 -16.21 -14.29
CA ARG A 374 13.54 -16.70 -13.95
C ARG A 374 12.48 -15.73 -14.45
N THR A 375 12.14 -15.84 -15.74
CA THR A 375 11.24 -14.92 -16.45
C THR A 375 9.80 -14.92 -15.90
N SER A 376 9.41 -15.93 -15.12
CA SER A 376 8.12 -15.95 -14.41
C SER A 376 8.07 -14.91 -13.29
N ALA A 377 9.18 -14.67 -12.59
CA ALA A 377 9.22 -13.77 -11.43
C ALA A 377 9.86 -12.40 -11.73
N TYR A 378 10.78 -12.34 -12.68
CA TYR A 378 11.58 -11.16 -12.97
C TYR A 378 11.42 -10.68 -14.41
N HIS A 379 11.54 -9.36 -14.58
CA HIS A 379 11.70 -8.74 -15.89
C HIS A 379 13.10 -9.00 -16.42
N TYR A 380 13.18 -9.25 -17.72
CA TYR A 380 14.42 -9.57 -18.44
C TYR A 380 14.66 -8.64 -19.64
N ASP A 381 13.80 -7.63 -19.84
CA ASP A 381 14.07 -6.47 -20.69
C ASP A 381 14.27 -5.22 -19.80
N SER A 382 15.11 -4.29 -20.23
CA SER A 382 15.36 -3.00 -19.57
C SER A 382 14.84 -1.81 -20.38
N ARG A 383 14.38 -2.00 -21.62
CA ARG A 383 13.96 -0.93 -22.53
C ARG A 383 12.77 -0.14 -21.97
N GLY A 384 12.82 1.18 -22.11
CA GLY A 384 11.73 2.09 -21.73
C GLY A 384 11.76 2.51 -20.26
N LYS A 385 10.77 3.31 -19.86
CA LYS A 385 10.63 3.77 -18.47
C LYS A 385 9.91 2.74 -17.64
N TRP A 386 10.35 2.60 -16.40
CA TRP A 386 9.77 1.67 -15.43
C TRP A 386 9.15 2.45 -14.28
N ILE A 387 8.20 1.85 -13.58
CA ILE A 387 7.60 2.44 -12.38
C ILE A 387 7.62 1.44 -11.25
N VAL A 388 7.70 1.95 -10.03
CA VAL A 388 7.51 1.14 -8.82
C VAL A 388 6.04 0.82 -8.65
N THR A 389 5.69 -0.47 -8.48
CA THR A 389 4.31 -0.93 -8.27
C THR A 389 4.08 -1.56 -6.91
N GLY A 390 5.15 -1.92 -6.19
CA GLY A 390 5.05 -2.48 -4.84
C GLY A 390 4.25 -1.59 -3.91
N GLN A 391 3.30 -2.16 -3.15
CA GLN A 391 2.48 -1.41 -2.19
C GLN A 391 3.35 -0.68 -1.16
N LYS A 392 4.38 -1.37 -0.63
CA LYS A 392 5.39 -0.82 0.29
C LYS A 392 6.59 -0.20 -0.43
N GLY A 393 6.43 0.27 -1.67
CA GLY A 393 7.54 0.80 -2.46
C GLY A 393 8.68 -0.20 -2.72
N VAL A 394 9.84 0.32 -3.11
CA VAL A 394 11.09 -0.46 -3.25
C VAL A 394 12.27 0.36 -2.73
N TYR A 395 13.28 -0.31 -2.21
CA TYR A 395 14.54 0.34 -1.84
C TYR A 395 15.48 0.43 -3.04
N GLU A 396 16.22 1.52 -3.08
CA GLU A 396 17.33 1.78 -3.99
C GLU A 396 18.65 1.49 -3.29
N TYR A 397 19.59 0.88 -4.02
CA TYR A 397 20.86 0.42 -3.48
C TYR A 397 22.04 0.92 -4.31
N SER A 398 23.14 1.27 -3.65
CA SER A 398 24.41 1.60 -4.34
C SER A 398 25.13 0.38 -4.88
N GLY A 399 24.71 -0.84 -4.51
CA GLY A 399 25.35 -2.09 -4.94
C GLY A 399 24.36 -3.19 -5.35
N GLN A 400 24.81 -4.04 -6.28
CA GLN A 400 24.02 -5.12 -6.87
C GLN A 400 23.59 -6.24 -5.91
N THR A 401 24.13 -6.31 -4.69
CA THR A 401 23.85 -7.39 -3.73
C THR A 401 22.69 -7.09 -2.77
N PHE A 402 22.10 -5.88 -2.82
CA PHE A 402 20.97 -5.45 -1.96
C PHE A 402 21.19 -5.64 -0.45
N ARG A 403 22.44 -5.55 0.01
CA ARG A 403 22.76 -5.53 1.44
C ARG A 403 22.13 -4.28 2.09
N LYS A 404 21.62 -4.42 3.32
CA LYS A 404 21.02 -3.31 4.07
C LYS A 404 21.96 -2.10 4.17
N ALA A 405 23.25 -2.33 4.40
CA ALA A 405 24.30 -1.29 4.44
C ALA A 405 24.53 -0.54 3.11
N LYS A 406 24.02 -1.06 1.98
CA LYS A 406 24.12 -0.42 0.67
C LYS A 406 22.81 0.23 0.24
N ARG A 407 21.82 0.31 1.12
CA ARG A 407 20.55 1.00 0.87
C ARG A 407 20.81 2.50 0.91
N VAL A 408 20.48 3.19 -0.18
CA VAL A 408 20.71 4.63 -0.34
C VAL A 408 19.43 5.45 -0.44
N GLY A 409 18.30 4.80 -0.73
CA GLY A 409 17.04 5.50 -0.87
C GLY A 409 15.83 4.59 -0.79
N TYR A 410 14.67 5.20 -0.59
CA TYR A 410 13.38 4.53 -0.61
C TYR A 410 12.49 5.16 -1.68
N LEU A 411 12.09 4.34 -2.65
CA LEU A 411 11.28 4.73 -3.78
C LEU A 411 9.83 4.35 -3.50
N LYS A 412 9.00 5.36 -3.25
CA LYS A 412 7.56 5.18 -3.02
C LYS A 412 6.89 4.55 -4.24
N ARG A 413 5.74 3.91 -4.02
CA ARG A 413 4.94 3.36 -5.12
C ARG A 413 4.71 4.45 -6.17
N GLY A 414 5.06 4.09 -7.40
CA GLY A 414 4.96 4.92 -8.56
C GLY A 414 6.24 5.57 -9.03
N THR A 415 7.27 5.68 -8.19
CA THR A 415 8.51 6.33 -8.60
C THR A 415 8.99 5.86 -9.98
N VAL A 416 9.25 6.80 -10.89
CA VAL A 416 9.71 6.49 -12.25
C VAL A 416 11.17 6.15 -12.20
N LEU A 417 11.50 4.99 -12.72
CA LEU A 417 12.83 4.45 -12.80
C LEU A 417 13.35 4.64 -14.23
N GLN A 418 14.49 5.32 -14.34
CA GLN A 418 15.26 5.38 -15.58
C GLN A 418 16.24 4.20 -15.57
N VAL A 419 15.80 3.08 -16.13
CA VAL A 419 16.60 1.85 -16.18
C VAL A 419 17.60 1.92 -17.32
N LYS A 420 18.87 1.68 -17.00
CA LYS A 420 19.98 1.62 -17.95
C LYS A 420 20.16 0.21 -18.51
N ARG A 421 20.17 -0.80 -17.64
CA ARG A 421 20.33 -2.21 -18.03
C ARG A 421 19.85 -3.15 -16.94
N ILE A 422 19.80 -4.44 -17.27
CA ILE A 422 19.60 -5.51 -16.29
C ILE A 422 20.93 -6.01 -15.76
N VAL A 423 20.98 -6.27 -14.46
CA VAL A 423 22.11 -6.87 -13.75
C VAL A 423 21.63 -8.05 -12.92
N LYS A 424 22.45 -9.09 -12.85
CA LYS A 424 22.15 -10.32 -12.11
C LYS A 424 23.11 -10.45 -10.93
N SER A 425 22.57 -10.85 -9.77
CA SER A 425 23.37 -11.37 -8.66
C SER A 425 22.68 -12.62 -8.15
N GLY A 426 23.30 -13.78 -8.39
CA GLY A 426 22.72 -15.10 -8.16
C GLY A 426 21.59 -15.43 -9.14
N ILE A 427 20.43 -15.82 -8.62
CA ILE A 427 19.20 -16.07 -9.39
C ILE A 427 18.30 -14.81 -9.49
N THR A 428 18.64 -13.76 -8.75
CA THR A 428 17.84 -12.55 -8.63
C THR A 428 18.25 -11.51 -9.68
N THR A 429 17.25 -10.95 -10.34
CA THR A 429 17.44 -9.95 -11.40
C THR A 429 17.11 -8.56 -10.87
N ARG A 430 17.93 -7.59 -11.25
CA ARG A 430 17.89 -6.20 -10.79
C ARG A 430 18.03 -5.26 -11.98
N PHE A 431 17.52 -4.05 -11.83
CA PHE A 431 17.77 -2.96 -12.75
C PHE A 431 18.92 -2.12 -12.23
N GLU A 432 19.91 -1.86 -13.08
CA GLU A 432 20.82 -0.73 -12.90
C GLU A 432 20.11 0.49 -13.47
N LEU A 433 19.98 1.52 -12.63
CA LEU A 433 19.45 2.81 -12.97
C LEU A 433 20.53 3.68 -13.61
N THR A 434 20.11 4.72 -14.32
CA THR A 434 21.03 5.66 -15.00
C THR A 434 21.96 6.41 -14.04
N ASN A 435 21.57 6.58 -12.78
CA ASN A 435 22.41 7.12 -11.69
C ASN A 435 23.41 6.09 -11.12
N GLY A 436 23.50 4.88 -11.69
CA GLY A 436 24.41 3.82 -11.23
C GLY A 436 23.91 3.03 -10.02
N HIS A 437 22.72 3.34 -9.50
CA HIS A 437 22.10 2.59 -8.40
C HIS A 437 21.29 1.40 -8.91
N TYR A 438 20.83 0.56 -7.99
CA TYR A 438 20.19 -0.70 -8.28
C TYR A 438 18.84 -0.83 -7.59
N VAL A 439 17.84 -1.31 -8.34
CA VAL A 439 16.48 -1.58 -7.85
C VAL A 439 15.98 -2.94 -8.32
N THR A 440 15.00 -3.51 -7.63
CA THR A 440 14.50 -4.86 -7.96
C THR A 440 13.87 -4.89 -9.35
N ALA A 441 14.14 -5.93 -10.14
CA ALA A 441 13.44 -6.19 -11.40
C ALA A 441 12.26 -7.15 -11.24
N LYS A 442 11.79 -7.40 -10.00
CA LYS A 442 10.69 -8.34 -9.73
C LYS A 442 9.38 -7.81 -10.32
N LYS A 443 8.65 -8.66 -11.05
CA LYS A 443 7.44 -8.27 -11.78
C LYS A 443 6.32 -7.69 -10.93
N THR A 444 6.25 -8.09 -9.66
CA THR A 444 5.25 -7.57 -8.71
C THR A 444 5.62 -6.20 -8.14
N MET A 445 6.90 -5.83 -8.20
CA MET A 445 7.44 -4.63 -7.56
C MET A 445 7.69 -3.49 -8.54
N VAL A 446 7.92 -3.82 -9.81
CA VAL A 446 8.13 -2.85 -10.88
C VAL A 446 7.44 -3.29 -12.16
N MET A 447 7.05 -2.33 -12.97
CA MET A 447 6.37 -2.57 -14.24
C MET A 447 6.89 -1.63 -15.31
N ASN A 448 6.97 -2.14 -16.54
CA ASN A 448 7.34 -1.35 -17.69
C ASN A 448 6.17 -0.47 -18.10
N VAL A 449 6.42 0.82 -18.30
CA VAL A 449 5.44 1.74 -18.83
C VAL A 449 5.85 2.08 -20.26
N ARG A 450 5.53 1.15 -21.17
CA ARG A 450 5.76 1.36 -22.60
C ARG A 450 4.97 2.59 -23.05
N GLY A 451 5.68 3.63 -23.47
CA GLY A 451 5.13 4.69 -24.30
C GLY A 451 4.61 5.96 -23.64
N LYS A 452 4.52 6.12 -22.30
CA LYS A 452 4.13 7.42 -21.67
C LYS A 452 4.77 7.63 -20.30
N THR A 453 5.35 8.82 -20.11
CA THR A 453 6.00 9.25 -18.85
C THR A 453 4.93 9.68 -17.85
N PHE A 454 4.94 9.17 -16.62
CA PHE A 454 4.13 9.69 -15.52
C PHE A 454 4.99 9.85 -14.27
N LYS A 455 5.21 11.07 -13.78
CA LYS A 455 5.85 11.31 -12.48
C LYS A 455 4.76 11.37 -11.39
N TYR A 456 4.85 10.52 -10.38
CA TYR A 456 3.79 10.29 -9.38
C TYR A 456 3.63 11.38 -8.33
N ALA A 457 4.50 12.40 -8.32
CA ALA A 457 4.47 13.45 -7.31
C ALA A 457 3.46 14.57 -7.63
N THR A 458 2.96 14.66 -8.86
CA THR A 458 2.13 15.79 -9.31
C THR A 458 0.81 15.31 -9.90
N PRO A 459 -0.34 15.85 -9.46
CA PRO A 459 -1.62 15.63 -10.13
C PRO A 459 -1.53 15.98 -11.61
N GLN A 460 -2.10 15.14 -12.48
CA GLN A 460 -2.03 15.34 -13.93
C GLN A 460 -3.41 15.31 -14.57
N ASN A 461 -3.56 16.04 -15.67
CA ASN A 461 -4.80 16.04 -16.45
C ASN A 461 -4.76 14.92 -17.51
N VAL A 462 -5.83 14.13 -17.55
CA VAL A 462 -6.05 13.11 -18.58
C VAL A 462 -7.32 13.43 -19.37
N LYS A 463 -7.29 13.23 -20.68
CA LYS A 463 -8.42 13.35 -21.59
C LYS A 463 -8.94 11.97 -21.97
N VAL A 464 -10.25 11.79 -21.95
CA VAL A 464 -10.91 10.59 -22.47
C VAL A 464 -10.84 10.59 -24.00
N VAL A 465 -10.29 9.54 -24.59
CA VAL A 465 -10.14 9.40 -26.06
C VAL A 465 -10.95 8.25 -26.65
N ALA A 466 -11.51 7.36 -25.83
CA ALA A 466 -12.39 6.29 -26.28
C ALA A 466 -13.63 6.86 -26.99
N ALA A 467 -13.99 6.28 -28.14
CA ALA A 467 -15.15 6.69 -28.94
C ALA A 467 -16.46 6.68 -28.12
N HIS A 468 -16.70 5.61 -27.37
CA HIS A 468 -17.88 5.44 -26.51
C HIS A 468 -17.70 6.00 -25.09
N GLY A 469 -16.64 6.76 -24.84
CA GLY A 469 -16.29 7.20 -23.49
C GLY A 469 -15.76 6.08 -22.59
N ILE A 470 -15.76 6.35 -21.29
CA ILE A 470 -15.33 5.42 -20.22
C ILE A 470 -16.30 5.49 -19.05
N PHE A 471 -16.09 4.63 -18.04
CA PHE A 471 -16.85 4.68 -16.80
C PHE A 471 -15.98 5.06 -15.61
N GLU A 472 -16.63 5.72 -14.66
CA GLU A 472 -16.11 6.01 -13.32
C GLU A 472 -16.56 4.94 -12.34
N TYR A 473 -15.71 4.58 -11.37
CA TYR A 473 -15.95 3.48 -10.45
C TYR A 473 -15.61 3.85 -9.00
N LYS A 474 -16.41 3.37 -8.04
CA LYS A 474 -16.15 3.54 -6.59
C LYS A 474 -14.89 2.82 -6.12
N THR A 475 -14.51 1.74 -6.80
CA THR A 475 -13.36 0.90 -6.40
C THR A 475 -12.37 0.73 -7.55
N SER A 476 -11.10 0.48 -7.20
CA SER A 476 -10.02 0.25 -8.15
C SER A 476 -10.20 -1.04 -8.97
N ASN A 477 -11.20 -1.89 -8.66
CA ASN A 477 -11.53 -3.09 -9.42
C ASN A 477 -12.19 -2.82 -10.78
N LEU A 478 -12.82 -1.65 -10.94
CA LEU A 478 -13.58 -1.31 -12.14
C LEU A 478 -14.65 -2.37 -12.48
N ALA A 479 -15.17 -3.07 -11.47
CA ALA A 479 -16.24 -4.04 -11.66
C ALA A 479 -17.55 -3.29 -11.99
N LYS A 480 -18.39 -3.87 -12.87
CA LYS A 480 -19.64 -3.23 -13.33
C LYS A 480 -20.54 -2.75 -12.18
N ARG A 481 -20.65 -3.54 -11.10
CA ARG A 481 -21.42 -3.20 -9.88
C ARG A 481 -20.93 -1.95 -9.14
N HIS A 482 -19.70 -1.50 -9.38
CA HIS A 482 -19.12 -0.31 -8.75
C HIS A 482 -19.10 0.89 -9.69
N ARG A 483 -19.74 0.78 -10.87
CA ARG A 483 -19.85 1.88 -11.83
C ARG A 483 -20.71 2.99 -11.25
N VAL A 484 -20.20 4.22 -11.29
CA VAL A 484 -20.88 5.42 -10.81
C VAL A 484 -21.56 6.14 -11.97
N ARG A 485 -20.78 6.51 -13.00
CA ARG A 485 -21.31 7.23 -14.16
C ARG A 485 -20.47 7.03 -15.42
N SER A 486 -21.04 7.39 -16.56
CA SER A 486 -20.35 7.47 -17.85
C SER A 486 -19.61 8.80 -17.99
N ILE A 487 -18.41 8.76 -18.57
CA ILE A 487 -17.60 9.92 -18.90
C ILE A 487 -17.41 9.93 -20.41
N LYS A 488 -17.89 10.98 -21.07
CA LYS A 488 -17.87 11.11 -22.52
C LYS A 488 -16.45 11.31 -23.06
N ARG A 489 -16.27 11.00 -24.35
CA ARG A 489 -15.04 11.33 -25.07
C ARG A 489 -14.78 12.84 -24.97
N GLY A 490 -13.51 13.20 -24.83
CA GLY A 490 -13.07 14.59 -24.76
C GLY A 490 -13.03 15.16 -23.35
N THR A 491 -13.66 14.53 -22.35
CA THR A 491 -13.64 15.03 -20.97
C THR A 491 -12.22 15.00 -20.38
N HIS A 492 -11.84 16.10 -19.74
CA HIS A 492 -10.60 16.25 -18.99
C HIS A 492 -10.83 15.92 -17.52
N LEU A 493 -9.96 15.09 -16.95
CA LEU A 493 -10.06 14.62 -15.57
C LEU A 493 -8.72 14.85 -14.88
N LYS A 494 -8.77 15.39 -13.66
CA LYS A 494 -7.59 15.57 -12.82
C LYS A 494 -7.34 14.30 -12.01
N VAL A 495 -6.23 13.64 -12.31
CA VAL A 495 -5.75 12.42 -11.67
C VAL A 495 -4.88 12.80 -10.49
N THR A 496 -5.21 12.28 -9.31
CA THR A 496 -4.46 12.49 -8.06
C THR A 496 -3.49 11.36 -7.80
N ALA A 497 -3.81 10.13 -8.21
CA ALA A 497 -2.93 8.98 -8.03
C ALA A 497 -3.11 7.93 -9.13
N LEU A 498 -2.10 7.09 -9.28
CA LEU A 498 -2.11 5.95 -10.17
C LEU A 498 -1.99 4.68 -9.32
N ILE A 499 -3.00 3.82 -9.42
CA ILE A 499 -3.19 2.67 -8.54
C ILE A 499 -3.07 1.40 -9.36
N THR A 500 -2.37 0.41 -8.82
CA THR A 500 -2.23 -0.91 -9.44
C THR A 500 -3.29 -1.84 -8.88
N GLN A 501 -4.00 -2.52 -9.77
CA GLN A 501 -4.99 -3.52 -9.41
C GLN A 501 -4.71 -4.78 -10.26
N GLY A 502 -4.06 -5.76 -9.62
CA GLY A 502 -3.35 -6.83 -10.33
C GLY A 502 -2.25 -6.26 -11.24
N ASN A 503 -2.19 -6.75 -12.48
CA ASN A 503 -1.23 -6.30 -13.50
C ASN A 503 -1.72 -5.07 -14.30
N LYS A 504 -2.79 -4.41 -13.87
CA LYS A 504 -3.38 -3.28 -14.59
C LYS A 504 -3.28 -1.99 -13.78
N ILE A 505 -3.13 -0.88 -14.49
CA ILE A 505 -3.12 0.47 -13.92
C ILE A 505 -4.54 1.06 -13.93
N ARG A 506 -4.85 1.82 -12.88
CA ARG A 506 -6.04 2.67 -12.69
C ARG A 506 -5.60 4.09 -12.37
N PHE A 507 -6.42 5.06 -12.73
CA PHE A 507 -6.27 6.42 -12.21
C PHE A 507 -7.28 6.63 -11.09
N LYS A 508 -6.82 7.16 -9.97
CA LYS A 508 -7.66 7.79 -8.95
C LYS A 508 -7.83 9.25 -9.32
N ILE A 509 -9.06 9.69 -9.47
CA ILE A 509 -9.41 11.06 -9.83
C ILE A 509 -9.72 11.88 -8.57
N THR A 510 -9.84 13.20 -8.71
CA THR A 510 -9.90 14.15 -7.58
C THR A 510 -11.05 13.89 -6.61
N ASN A 511 -12.19 13.38 -7.09
CA ASN A 511 -13.34 13.00 -6.26
C ASN A 511 -13.18 11.65 -5.53
N GLY A 512 -11.98 11.05 -5.55
CA GLY A 512 -11.69 9.79 -4.86
C GLY A 512 -11.99 8.51 -5.65
N ASN A 513 -12.75 8.61 -6.76
CA ASN A 513 -13.14 7.48 -7.59
C ASN A 513 -12.04 7.07 -8.58
N TYR A 514 -12.30 5.97 -9.30
CA TYR A 514 -11.33 5.31 -10.17
C TYR A 514 -11.80 5.23 -11.62
N ILE A 515 -10.86 5.38 -12.54
CA ILE A 515 -11.07 5.19 -13.98
C ILE A 515 -9.99 4.28 -14.58
N THR A 516 -10.24 3.78 -15.78
CA THR A 516 -9.23 3.04 -16.55
C THR A 516 -8.04 3.93 -16.87
N ALA A 517 -6.84 3.35 -16.86
CA ALA A 517 -5.63 3.99 -17.35
C ALA A 517 -5.15 3.42 -18.69
N ASP A 518 -6.01 2.67 -19.39
CA ASP A 518 -5.69 2.15 -20.71
C ASP A 518 -5.46 3.32 -21.69
N VAL A 519 -4.28 3.34 -22.32
CA VAL A 519 -3.85 4.39 -23.25
C VAL A 519 -4.72 4.52 -24.50
N ARG A 520 -5.50 3.48 -24.82
CA ARG A 520 -6.51 3.48 -25.88
C ARG A 520 -7.79 4.22 -25.47
N MET A 521 -8.02 4.37 -24.16
CA MET A 521 -9.24 4.95 -23.61
C MET A 521 -9.02 6.33 -23.00
N VAL A 522 -7.84 6.57 -22.42
CA VAL A 522 -7.45 7.85 -21.80
C VAL A 522 -6.02 8.22 -22.18
N ARG A 523 -5.76 9.52 -22.35
CA ARG A 523 -4.41 10.05 -22.65
C ARG A 523 -4.10 11.25 -21.77
N PHE A 524 -2.85 11.34 -21.32
CA PHE A 524 -2.37 12.57 -20.68
C PHE A 524 -2.45 13.74 -21.65
N VAL A 525 -2.73 14.91 -21.08
CA VAL A 525 -2.70 16.18 -21.79
C VAL A 525 -1.78 17.09 -20.98
N GLN A 526 -0.76 17.63 -21.64
CA GLN A 526 0.01 18.71 -21.05
C GLN A 526 -0.87 19.96 -21.11
N THR A 527 -1.19 20.52 -19.95
CA THR A 527 -1.59 21.92 -19.87
C THR A 527 -0.37 22.73 -20.25
N LYS A 528 -0.49 23.49 -21.36
CA LYS A 528 0.46 24.56 -21.67
C LYS A 528 0.37 25.64 -20.61
#